data_AF-A0AA38P2P4-F1
#
_entry.id   AF-A0AA38P2P4-F1
#
_cell.length_a   1.000
_cell.length_b   1.000
_cell.length_c   1.000
_cell.angle_alpha   90.00
_cell.angle_beta   90.00
_cell.angle_gamma   90.00
#
_symmetry.space_group_name_H-M   'P 1'
#
loop_
_entity.id
_entity.type
_entity.pdbx_description
1 polymer ?
#
loop_
_entity_poly.entity_id
_entity_poly.type
_entity_poly.pdbx_seq_one_letter_code
_entity_poly.pdbx_strand_id
1 'polypeptide(L)'
;MAGPSTRLRVIRLYKELHRLGRDYPDENYDFHGKLRRLFEKNRHLTDPEEIDQALKLGEYIKNETLALYSLRKYRHLKRNYPSDPA
;
A
#
# COMPACT_ATOMS: atom_id res chain seq x y z
N MET A 1 17.39 -9.59 -20.03
CA MET A 1 16.56 -10.26 -19.02
C MET A 1 15.11 -9.87 -19.25
N ALA A 2 14.26 -10.81 -19.68
CA ALA A 2 12.82 -10.55 -19.80
C ALA A 2 12.22 -10.53 -18.39
N GLY A 3 12.29 -9.37 -17.73
CA GLY A 3 11.54 -9.13 -16.51
C GLY A 3 10.05 -9.37 -16.75
N PRO A 4 9.25 -9.69 -15.71
CA PRO A 4 7.81 -9.78 -15.86
C PRO A 4 7.31 -8.51 -16.54
N SER A 5 6.50 -8.65 -17.60
CA SER A 5 5.89 -7.52 -18.30
C SER A 5 5.41 -6.50 -17.29
N THR A 6 5.73 -5.21 -17.47
CA THR A 6 5.37 -4.11 -16.57
C THR A 6 3.90 -4.19 -16.15
N ARG A 7 3.03 -4.64 -17.07
CA ARG A 7 1.62 -4.94 -16.83
C ARG A 7 1.38 -5.92 -15.67
N LEU A 8 2.13 -7.02 -15.60
CA LEU A 8 2.01 -8.02 -14.52
C LEU A 8 2.44 -7.44 -13.16
N ARG A 9 3.49 -6.62 -13.13
CA ARG A 9 3.93 -5.91 -11.91
C ARG A 9 2.83 -4.98 -11.41
N VAL A 10 2.25 -4.17 -12.30
CA VAL A 10 1.14 -3.25 -11.98
C VAL A 10 -0.09 -4.00 -11.46
N ILE A 11 -0.50 -5.09 -12.13
CA ILE A 11 -1.66 -5.90 -11.70
C ILE A 11 -1.42 -6.51 -10.31
N ARG A 12 -0.22 -7.03 -10.06
CA ARG A 12 0.14 -7.58 -8.74
C ARG A 12 0.02 -6.50 -7.66
N LEU A 13 0.65 -5.35 -7.88
CA LEU A 13 0.64 -4.24 -6.94
C LEU A 13 -0.78 -3.75 -6.63
N TYR A 14 -1.64 -3.63 -7.65
CA TYR A 14 -3.04 -3.27 -7.47
C TYR A 14 -3.79 -4.26 -6.56
N LYS A 15 -3.61 -5.57 -6.79
CA LYS A 15 -4.27 -6.61 -5.96
C LYS A 15 -3.77 -6.60 -4.52
N GLU A 16 -2.48 -6.36 -4.32
CA GLU A 16 -1.89 -6.25 -2.98
C GLU A 16 -2.43 -5.04 -2.22
N LEU A 17 -2.41 -3.85 -2.83
CA LEU A 17 -2.98 -2.63 -2.25
C LEU A 17 -4.49 -2.76 -2.01
N HIS A 18 -5.22 -3.39 -2.93
CA HIS A 18 -6.65 -3.65 -2.75
C HIS A 18 -6.91 -4.61 -1.59
N ARG A 19 -6.06 -5.61 -1.34
CA ARG A 19 -6.21 -6.46 -0.15
C ARG A 19 -5.94 -5.67 1.12
N LEU A 20 -4.84 -4.90 1.15
CA LEU A 20 -4.50 -4.07 2.30
C LEU A 20 -5.59 -3.06 2.63
N GLY A 21 -6.24 -2.46 1.64
CA GLY A 21 -7.33 -1.50 1.87
C GLY A 21 -8.55 -2.07 2.58
N ARG A 22 -8.79 -3.40 2.53
CA ARG A 22 -9.90 -4.04 3.24
C ARG A 22 -9.70 -4.07 4.74
N ASP A 23 -8.44 -4.18 5.18
CA ASP A 23 -8.08 -4.27 6.59
C ASP A 23 -7.74 -2.89 7.19
N TYR A 24 -8.02 -1.81 6.43
CA TYR A 24 -7.64 -0.46 6.81
C TYR A 24 -8.39 -0.01 8.07
N PRO A 25 -7.74 0.67 9.04
CA PRO A 25 -8.32 0.90 10.36
C PRO A 25 -9.51 1.87 10.37
N ASP A 26 -9.58 2.73 9.35
CA ASP A 26 -10.53 3.83 9.26
C ASP A 26 -11.55 3.53 8.16
N GLU A 27 -12.78 3.23 8.56
CA GLU A 27 -13.90 2.92 7.67
C GLU A 27 -14.35 4.13 6.84
N ASN A 28 -14.09 5.35 7.33
CA ASN A 28 -14.43 6.58 6.60
C ASN A 28 -13.36 6.94 5.56
N TYR A 29 -12.19 6.30 5.63
CA TYR A 29 -11.14 6.49 4.66
C TYR A 29 -11.45 5.66 3.40
N ASP A 30 -11.89 6.34 2.34
CA ASP A 30 -12.16 5.74 1.02
C ASP A 30 -10.85 5.26 0.34
N PHE A 31 -10.25 4.21 0.88
CA PHE A 31 -8.98 3.66 0.40
C PHE A 31 -9.13 3.13 -1.03
N HIS A 32 -10.19 2.35 -1.28
CA HIS A 32 -10.43 1.73 -2.57
C HIS A 32 -10.75 2.75 -3.67
N GLY A 33 -11.55 3.78 -3.36
CA GLY A 33 -11.84 4.85 -4.30
C GLY A 33 -10.58 5.66 -4.63
N LYS A 34 -9.76 6.01 -3.64
CA LYS A 34 -8.47 6.68 -3.87
C LYS A 34 -7.51 5.83 -4.69
N LEU A 35 -7.39 4.53 -4.37
CA LEU A 35 -6.56 3.57 -5.12
C LEU A 35 -7.00 3.52 -6.58
N ARG A 36 -8.32 3.37 -6.82
CA ARG A 36 -8.86 3.34 -8.18
C ARG A 36 -8.55 4.62 -8.95
N ARG A 37 -8.81 5.80 -8.36
CA ARG A 37 -8.53 7.09 -8.98
C ARG A 37 -7.05 7.27 -9.33
N LEU A 38 -6.15 6.81 -8.47
CA LEU A 38 -4.71 6.87 -8.70
C LEU A 38 -4.30 6.05 -9.94
N PHE A 39 -4.79 4.82 -10.06
CA PHE A 39 -4.50 3.96 -11.21
C PHE A 39 -5.19 4.44 -12.49
N GLU A 40 -6.39 5.01 -12.39
CA GLU A 40 -7.09 5.61 -13.52
C GLU A 40 -6.36 6.84 -14.06
N LYS A 41 -5.86 7.73 -13.19
CA LYS A 41 -5.06 8.90 -13.58
C LYS A 41 -3.81 8.51 -14.38
N ASN A 42 -3.20 7.38 -14.05
CA ASN A 42 -1.96 6.88 -14.65
C ASN A 42 -2.19 5.87 -15.79
N ARG A 43 -3.43 5.65 -16.24
CA ARG A 43 -3.77 4.63 -17.25
C ARG A 43 -3.09 4.85 -18.60
N HIS A 44 -2.86 6.10 -18.97
CA HIS A 44 -2.32 6.49 -20.28
C HIS A 44 -0.81 6.66 -20.29
N LEU A 45 -0.11 6.34 -19.19
CA LEU A 45 1.35 6.38 -19.14
C LEU A 45 1.93 5.35 -20.12
N THR A 46 2.76 5.82 -21.04
CA THR A 46 3.46 4.99 -22.02
C THR A 46 4.96 4.98 -21.82
N ASP A 47 5.50 6.00 -21.14
CA ASP A 47 6.93 6.11 -20.89
C ASP A 47 7.39 5.09 -19.82
N PRO A 48 8.40 4.26 -20.10
CA PRO A 48 8.88 3.25 -19.17
C PRO A 48 9.40 3.83 -17.84
N GLU A 49 10.03 5.00 -17.83
CA GLU A 49 10.57 5.59 -16.61
C GLU A 49 9.45 6.12 -15.71
N GLU A 50 8.48 6.83 -16.29
CA GLU A 50 7.29 7.30 -15.56
C GLU A 50 6.50 6.13 -14.94
N ILE A 51 6.37 5.00 -15.65
CA ILE A 51 5.70 3.82 -15.12
C ILE A 51 6.47 3.22 -13.94
N ASP A 52 7.81 3.15 -14.01
CA ASP A 52 8.61 2.64 -12.90
C ASP A 52 8.56 3.56 -11.68
N GLN A 53 8.54 4.88 -11.89
CA GLN A 53 8.31 5.85 -10.82
C GLN A 53 6.94 5.69 -10.16
N ALA A 54 5.88 5.50 -10.96
CA ALA A 54 4.53 5.26 -10.45
C ALA A 54 4.44 3.93 -9.66
N LEU A 55 5.14 2.90 -10.12
CA LEU A 55 5.27 1.62 -9.40
C LEU A 55 5.98 1.79 -8.05
N LYS A 56 7.11 2.51 -8.02
CA LYS A 56 7.84 2.83 -6.78
C LYS A 56 6.96 3.58 -5.79
N LEU A 57 6.17 4.55 -6.26
CA LEU A 57 5.22 5.25 -5.41
C LEU A 57 4.16 4.31 -4.83
N GLY A 58 3.61 3.39 -5.62
CA GLY A 58 2.65 2.42 -5.12
C GLY A 58 3.26 1.41 -4.13
N GLU A 59 4.52 0.99 -4.32
CA GLU A 59 5.26 0.19 -3.35
C GLU A 59 5.52 0.94 -2.04
N TYR A 60 5.84 2.23 -2.12
CA TYR A 60 5.97 3.08 -0.95
C TYR A 60 4.65 3.16 -0.15
N ILE A 61 3.52 3.40 -0.81
CA ILE A 61 2.19 3.43 -0.17
C ILE A 61 1.87 2.09 0.51
N LYS A 62 2.22 0.96 -0.13
CA LYS A 62 2.06 -0.37 0.44
C LYS A 62 2.83 -0.51 1.76
N ASN A 63 4.11 -0.12 1.75
CA ASN A 63 4.97 -0.22 2.92
C ASN A 63 4.50 0.70 4.06
N GLU A 64 4.07 1.92 3.74
CA GLU A 64 3.52 2.87 4.73
C GLU A 64 2.25 2.30 5.38
N THR A 65 1.37 1.68 4.59
CA THR A 65 0.14 1.04 5.09
C THR A 65 0.47 -0.12 6.04
N LEU A 66 1.45 -0.95 5.70
CA LEU A 66 1.93 -2.04 6.56
C LEU A 66 2.59 -1.52 7.86
N ALA A 67 3.33 -0.41 7.76
CA ALA A 67 3.94 0.24 8.91
C ALA A 67 2.85 0.78 9.87
N LEU A 68 1.78 1.39 9.33
CA LEU A 68 0.63 1.83 10.13
C LEU A 68 -0.04 0.65 10.87
N TYR A 69 -0.20 -0.51 10.23
CA TYR A 69 -0.71 -1.71 10.91
C TYR A 69 0.21 -2.17 12.05
N SER A 70 1.51 -2.21 11.78
CA SER A 70 2.52 -2.58 12.79
C SER A 70 2.50 -1.61 13.97
N LEU A 71 2.38 -0.31 13.70
CA LEU A 71 2.31 0.74 14.72
C LEU A 71 1.02 0.64 15.54
N ARG A 72 -0.13 0.38 14.91
CA ARG A 72 -1.39 0.15 15.62
C ARG A 72 -1.26 -1.04 16.57
N LYS A 73 -0.70 -2.15 16.10
CA LYS A 73 -0.43 -3.35 16.92
C LYS A 73 0.51 -3.04 18.09
N TYR A 74 1.61 -2.34 17.82
CA TYR A 74 2.57 -1.93 18.85
C TYR A 74 1.92 -1.05 19.92
N ARG A 75 1.13 -0.04 19.53
CA ARG A 75 0.41 0.84 20.47
C ARG A 75 -0.56 0.06 21.35
N HIS A 76 -1.27 -0.92 20.79
CA HIS A 76 -2.17 -1.78 21.55
C HIS A 76 -1.40 -2.63 22.58
N LEU A 77 -0.33 -3.31 22.15
CA LEU A 77 0.51 -4.11 23.05
C LEU A 77 1.10 -3.25 24.17
N LYS A 78 1.71 -2.11 23.83
CA LYS A 78 2.30 -1.19 24.81
C LYS A 78 1.32 -0.74 25.89
N ARG A 79 0.02 -0.61 25.56
CA ARG A 79 -1.01 -0.26 26.54
C ARG A 79 -1.35 -1.41 27.50
N ASN A 80 -1.25 -2.65 27.03
CA ASN A 80 -1.63 -3.84 27.79
C ASN A 80 -0.50 -4.41 28.64
N TYR A 81 0.77 -4.16 28.28
CA TYR A 81 1.91 -4.59 29.07
C TYR A 81 2.29 -3.50 30.09
N PRO A 82 2.43 -3.82 31.39
CA PRO A 82 2.97 -2.89 32.37
C PRO A 82 4.40 -2.48 31.98
N SER A 83 4.71 -1.21 32.16
CA SER A 83 6.00 -0.61 31.77
C SER A 83 7.16 -0.94 32.71
N ASP A 84 6.90 -1.57 33.86
CA ASP A 84 7.91 -1.85 34.87
C ASP A 84 8.25 -3.34 34.97
N PRO A 85 9.55 -3.70 34.95
CA PRO A 85 9.99 -4.95 35.53
C PRO A 85 9.88 -4.80 37.06
N ALA A 86 8.99 -5.57 37.67
CA ALA A 86 8.99 -5.78 39.12
C ALA A 86 10.25 -6.55 39.56
#